data_AF-A0A7X7NZI1-F1
#
_entry.id   AF-A0A7X7NZI1-F1
#
_cell.length_a   1.000
_cell.length_b   1.000
_cell.length_c   1.000
_cell.angle_alpha   90.00
_cell.angle_beta   90.00
_cell.angle_gamma   90.00
#
_symmetry.space_group_name_H-M   'P 1'
#
loop_
_entity.id
_entity.type
_entity.pdbx_description
1 polymer ?
#
loop_
_entity_poly.entity_id
_entity_poly.type
_entity_poly.pdbx_seq_one_letter_code
_entity_poly.pdbx_strand_id
1 'polypeptide(L)'
;MKVFSVVGYSGSGKTTAIEKIIVELRRRQYSVGTIKEIHMKGFTMDKEGTNTSRHKKAGAQVVTARGFSETNILFPGRLPVERILAFYDSDYVIMEGVSDFQVPKVICGFSQKDIQEKMDNMVFAISGIISNILTAYGDIPVFNPFKDIEPMVDCIEEKAIPWKPASVSD
;
A
#
# COMPACT_ATOMS: atom_id res chain seq x y z
N MET A 1 -4.43 12.71 -6.42
CA MET A 1 -4.03 11.42 -5.86
C MET A 1 -4.47 10.26 -6.76
N LYS A 2 -3.54 9.39 -7.14
CA LYS A 2 -3.76 8.07 -7.74
C LYS A 2 -3.50 7.00 -6.67
N VAL A 3 -4.24 5.90 -6.70
CA VAL A 3 -4.13 4.83 -5.68
C VAL A 3 -3.99 3.47 -6.36
N PHE A 4 -3.10 2.64 -5.82
CA PHE A 4 -2.96 1.24 -6.23
C PHE A 4 -2.48 0.39 -5.06
N SER A 5 -2.73 -0.92 -5.13
CA SER A 5 -2.28 -1.88 -4.13
C SER A 5 -1.10 -2.70 -4.62
N VAL A 6 -0.22 -3.08 -3.69
CA VAL A 6 0.78 -4.13 -3.89
C VAL A 6 0.43 -5.30 -2.98
N VAL A 7 0.02 -6.40 -3.58
CA VAL A 7 -0.50 -7.59 -2.89
C VAL A 7 0.42 -8.79 -3.09
N GLY A 8 0.38 -9.75 -2.18
CA GLY A 8 1.30 -10.89 -2.22
C GLY A 8 1.49 -11.53 -0.85
N TYR A 9 1.96 -12.77 -0.81
CA TYR A 9 2.27 -13.45 0.44
C TYR A 9 3.43 -12.80 1.20
N SER A 10 3.54 -13.08 2.50
CA SER A 10 4.69 -12.63 3.28
C SER A 10 6.00 -13.13 2.66
N GLY A 11 7.03 -12.30 2.60
CA GLY A 11 8.31 -12.66 1.97
C GLY A 11 8.34 -12.62 0.44
N SER A 12 7.25 -12.25 -0.26
CA SER A 12 7.24 -12.21 -1.74
C SER A 12 7.97 -11.04 -2.39
N GLY A 13 8.59 -10.16 -1.59
CA GLY A 13 9.29 -8.98 -2.09
C GLY A 13 8.42 -7.72 -2.20
N LYS A 14 7.20 -7.71 -1.64
CA LYS A 14 6.33 -6.52 -1.62
C LYS A 14 7.04 -5.27 -1.12
N THR A 15 7.61 -5.33 0.09
CA THR A 15 8.26 -4.16 0.71
C THR A 15 9.40 -3.64 -0.16
N THR A 16 10.23 -4.53 -0.71
CA THR A 16 11.30 -4.16 -1.63
C THR A 16 10.79 -3.52 -2.92
N ALA A 17 9.75 -4.09 -3.54
CA ALA A 17 9.15 -3.50 -4.74
C ALA A 17 8.58 -2.11 -4.43
N ILE A 18 7.86 -1.96 -3.31
CA ILE A 18 7.30 -0.67 -2.86
C ILE A 18 8.41 0.35 -2.61
N GLU A 19 9.49 -0.01 -1.91
CA GLU A 19 10.62 0.89 -1.68
C GLU A 19 11.21 1.41 -2.99
N LYS A 20 11.40 0.53 -3.98
CA LYS A 20 11.91 0.89 -5.30
C LYS A 20 10.95 1.80 -6.06
N ILE A 21 9.65 1.50 -6.02
CA ILE A 21 8.62 2.34 -6.63
C ILE A 21 8.58 3.73 -5.98
N ILE A 22 8.66 3.81 -4.65
CA ILE A 22 8.70 5.10 -3.94
C ILE A 22 9.91 5.90 -4.39
N VAL A 23 11.10 5.31 -4.40
CA VAL A 23 12.33 6.01 -4.84
C VAL A 23 12.18 6.54 -6.25
N GLU A 24 11.66 5.74 -7.18
CA GLU A 24 11.49 6.13 -8.57
C GLU A 24 10.39 7.21 -8.76
N LEU A 25 9.24 7.08 -8.09
CA LEU A 25 8.20 8.12 -8.10
C LEU A 25 8.70 9.44 -7.51
N ARG A 26 9.46 9.39 -6.41
CA ARG A 26 10.10 10.58 -5.82
C ARG A 26 11.13 11.19 -6.76
N ARG A 27 11.91 10.37 -7.48
CA ARG A 27 12.85 10.84 -8.52
C ARG A 27 12.10 11.62 -9.61
N ARG A 28 10.91 11.17 -9.99
CA ARG A 28 9.98 11.81 -10.93
C ARG A 28 9.22 13.02 -10.34
N GLN A 29 9.60 13.50 -9.15
CA GLN A 29 9.01 14.66 -8.46
C GLN A 29 7.57 14.47 -7.97
N TYR A 30 7.07 13.24 -7.89
CA TYR A 30 5.78 12.97 -7.26
C TYR A 30 5.88 12.91 -5.74
N SER A 31 4.83 13.32 -5.05
CA SER A 31 4.60 13.03 -3.62
C SER A 31 3.97 11.64 -3.44
N VAL A 32 4.39 10.92 -2.40
CA VAL A 32 4.00 9.52 -2.21
C VAL A 32 3.67 9.26 -0.75
N GLY A 33 2.46 8.76 -0.52
CA GLY A 33 2.02 8.19 0.75
C GLY A 33 1.95 6.66 0.70
N THR A 34 1.93 6.02 1.86
CA THR A 34 1.76 4.57 1.95
C THR A 34 0.71 4.20 3.00
N ILE A 35 -0.01 3.11 2.75
CA ILE A 35 -0.86 2.43 3.72
C ILE A 35 -0.33 1.00 3.82
N LYS A 36 -0.03 0.52 5.03
CA LYS A 36 0.36 -0.87 5.24
C LYS A 36 -0.69 -1.58 6.04
N GLU A 37 -1.28 -2.61 5.45
CA GLU A 37 -2.20 -3.47 6.17
C GLU A 37 -1.44 -4.51 7.00
N ILE A 38 -1.71 -4.50 8.31
CA ILE A 38 -1.11 -5.45 9.25
C ILE A 38 -2.09 -6.59 9.51
N HIS A 39 -1.84 -7.72 8.86
CA HIS A 39 -2.61 -8.97 8.98
C HIS A 39 -2.25 -9.75 10.25
N MET A 40 -2.20 -9.08 11.41
CA MET A 40 -1.92 -9.68 12.72
C MET A 40 -3.05 -9.38 13.70
N LYS A 41 -3.62 -10.43 14.30
CA LYS A 41 -4.67 -10.29 15.31
C LYS A 41 -4.14 -9.50 16.52
N GLY A 42 -4.89 -8.48 16.93
CA GLY A 42 -4.54 -7.67 18.11
C GLY A 42 -3.41 -6.67 17.86
N PHE A 43 -3.10 -6.33 16.60
CA PHE A 43 -2.11 -5.30 16.30
C PHE A 43 -2.42 -3.97 16.99
N THR A 44 -1.39 -3.39 17.60
CA THR A 44 -1.36 -2.01 18.10
C THR A 44 0.08 -1.50 18.02
N MET A 45 0.26 -0.27 17.57
CA MET A 45 1.56 0.42 17.68
C MET A 45 1.75 1.04 19.07
N ASP A 46 0.66 1.42 19.73
CA ASP A 46 0.71 2.02 21.06
C ASP A 46 1.04 0.95 22.10
N LYS A 47 1.98 1.28 22.99
CA LYS A 47 2.49 0.36 24.01
C LYS A 47 1.64 0.45 25.28
N GLU A 48 1.42 -0.69 25.91
CA GLU A 48 0.68 -0.74 27.16
C GLU A 48 1.37 0.09 28.26
N GLY A 49 0.59 0.89 29.00
CA GLY A 49 1.09 1.71 30.11
C GLY A 49 1.59 3.11 29.73
N THR A 50 1.70 3.45 28.44
CA THR A 50 1.99 4.82 27.99
C THR A 50 0.84 5.77 28.32
N ASN A 51 1.10 7.08 28.33
CA ASN A 51 0.04 8.09 28.51
C ASN A 51 -1.03 8.00 27.42
N THR A 52 -0.63 7.73 26.18
CA THR A 52 -1.53 7.50 25.04
C THR A 52 -2.42 6.27 25.25
N SER A 53 -1.86 5.16 25.75
CA SER A 53 -2.64 3.97 26.09
C SER A 53 -3.63 4.26 27.23
N ARG A 54 -3.20 5.03 28.24
CA ARG A 54 -4.08 5.47 29.33
C ARG A 54 -5.23 6.37 28.83
N HIS A 55 -4.98 7.29 27.91
CA HIS A 55 -6.03 8.13 27.30
C HIS A 55 -7.04 7.27 26.54
N LYS A 56 -6.57 6.31 25.74
CA LYS A 56 -7.43 5.35 25.02
C LYS A 56 -8.31 4.55 25.99
N LYS A 57 -7.72 3.99 27.05
CA LYS A 57 -8.45 3.23 28.09
C LYS A 57 -9.47 4.06 28.85
N ALA A 58 -9.21 5.36 29.00
CA ALA A 58 -10.14 6.30 29.62
C ALA A 58 -11.35 6.64 28.71
N GLY A 59 -11.36 6.17 27.45
CA GLY A 59 -12.49 6.34 26.53
C GLY A 59 -12.26 7.37 25.42
N ALA A 60 -11.03 7.87 25.23
CA ALA A 60 -10.74 8.76 24.12
C ALA A 60 -11.00 8.07 22.77
N GLN A 61 -11.87 8.67 21.94
CA GLN A 61 -12.23 8.14 20.63
C GLN A 61 -11.13 8.34 19.57
N VAL A 62 -10.25 9.31 19.78
CA VAL A 62 -9.04 9.55 18.98
C VAL A 62 -7.94 10.01 19.94
N VAL A 63 -6.73 9.50 19.79
CA VAL A 63 -5.57 9.89 20.60
C VAL A 63 -4.45 10.37 19.70
N THR A 64 -3.92 11.56 19.96
CA THR A 64 -2.80 12.10 19.18
C THR A 64 -1.56 12.24 20.05
N ALA A 65 -0.47 11.61 19.64
CA ALA A 65 0.87 11.84 20.17
C ALA A 65 1.62 12.77 19.21
N ARG A 66 2.08 13.93 19.70
CA ARG A 66 2.80 14.91 18.87
C ARG A 66 4.17 15.18 19.47
N GLY A 67 5.21 14.79 18.73
CA GLY A 67 6.61 15.06 19.06
C GLY A 67 7.26 15.98 18.03
N PHE A 68 8.54 16.29 18.24
CA PHE A 68 9.33 17.09 17.29
C PHE A 68 9.62 16.35 15.98
N SER A 69 9.73 15.02 16.03
CA SER A 69 10.08 14.21 14.86
C SER A 69 8.88 13.58 14.15
N GLU A 70 7.75 13.42 14.84
CA GLU A 70 6.58 12.71 14.32
C GLU A 70 5.28 13.10 15.02
N THR A 71 4.17 12.91 14.30
CA THR A 71 2.81 12.98 14.84
C THR A 71 2.10 11.66 14.55
N ASN A 72 1.61 11.01 15.61
CA ASN A 72 0.86 9.76 15.52
C ASN A 72 -0.60 10.02 15.92
N ILE A 73 -1.53 9.79 15.00
CA ILE A 73 -2.97 9.87 15.27
C ILE A 73 -3.51 8.45 15.35
N LEU A 74 -3.93 8.06 16.54
CA LEU A 74 -4.46 6.73 16.83
C LEU A 74 -5.99 6.76 16.82
N PHE A 75 -6.57 6.01 15.88
CA PHE A 75 -7.97 5.66 15.86
C PHE A 75 -8.17 4.26 16.49
N PRO A 76 -9.07 4.10 17.46
CA PRO A 76 -9.45 2.78 17.96
C PRO A 76 -10.19 2.00 16.86
N GLY A 77 -9.62 0.87 16.44
CA GLY A 77 -10.24 -0.04 15.46
C GLY A 77 -9.77 0.20 14.01
N ARG A 78 -10.27 -0.65 13.10
CA ARG A 78 -9.97 -0.58 11.66
C ARG A 78 -10.86 0.48 11.01
N LEU A 79 -10.25 1.50 10.40
CA LEU A 79 -10.99 2.49 9.61
C LEU A 79 -11.27 1.96 8.19
N PRO A 80 -12.38 2.40 7.56
CA PRO A 80 -12.55 2.24 6.12
C PRO A 80 -11.42 2.92 5.34
N VAL A 81 -10.98 2.31 4.24
CA VAL A 81 -9.85 2.81 3.43
C VAL A 81 -10.10 4.22 2.92
N GLU A 82 -11.33 4.53 2.54
CA GLU A 82 -11.75 5.86 2.07
C GLU A 82 -11.53 6.94 3.13
N ARG A 83 -11.79 6.62 4.40
CA ARG A 83 -11.56 7.54 5.53
C ARG A 83 -10.06 7.71 5.80
N ILE A 84 -9.26 6.67 5.55
CA ILE A 84 -7.79 6.75 5.67
C ILE A 84 -7.23 7.64 4.55
N LEU A 85 -7.69 7.44 3.31
CA LEU A 85 -7.25 8.21 2.14
C LEU A 85 -7.55 9.71 2.26
N ALA A 86 -8.57 10.10 3.03
CA ALA A 86 -8.87 11.50 3.32
C ALA A 86 -7.75 12.26 4.07
N PHE A 87 -6.77 11.58 4.67
CA PHE A 87 -5.62 12.20 5.32
C PHE A 87 -4.43 12.45 4.37
N TYR A 88 -4.51 12.02 3.11
CA TYR A 88 -3.41 12.10 2.16
C TYR A 88 -3.63 13.22 1.15
N ASP A 89 -2.61 14.06 0.99
CA ASP A 89 -2.54 15.09 -0.06
C ASP A 89 -1.39 14.78 -1.05
N SER A 90 -1.12 13.49 -1.26
CA SER A 90 -0.05 12.99 -2.12
C SER A 90 -0.53 12.69 -3.54
N ASP A 91 0.39 12.74 -4.51
CA ASP A 91 0.14 12.38 -5.90
C ASP A 91 -0.19 10.89 -6.02
N TYR A 92 0.53 10.04 -5.26
CA TYR A 92 0.30 8.60 -5.18
C TYR A 92 0.10 8.13 -3.74
N VAL A 93 -0.80 7.16 -3.54
CA VAL A 93 -0.84 6.34 -2.33
C VAL A 93 -0.70 4.87 -2.70
N ILE A 94 0.33 4.23 -2.12
CA ILE A 94 0.64 2.81 -2.34
C ILE A 94 0.13 2.02 -1.14
N MET A 95 -0.74 1.04 -1.39
CA MET A 95 -1.29 0.19 -0.33
C MET A 95 -0.60 -1.17 -0.29
N GLU A 96 0.19 -1.45 0.74
CA GLU A 96 0.80 -2.75 0.98
C GLU A 96 -0.21 -3.70 1.63
N GLY A 97 -0.58 -4.76 0.93
CA GLY A 97 -1.37 -5.86 1.49
C GLY A 97 -2.88 -5.64 1.54
N VAL A 98 -3.38 -4.46 1.15
CA VAL A 98 -4.81 -4.14 1.05
C VAL A 98 -5.42 -4.81 -0.17
N SER A 99 -6.13 -5.92 0.04
CA SER A 99 -6.76 -6.71 -1.02
C SER A 99 -8.27 -6.52 -1.16
N ASP A 100 -8.93 -5.98 -0.13
CA ASP A 100 -10.38 -5.79 -0.04
C ASP A 100 -10.87 -4.46 -0.66
N PHE A 101 -9.96 -3.63 -1.17
CA PHE A 101 -10.28 -2.36 -1.82
C PHE A 101 -10.14 -2.47 -3.35
N GLN A 102 -11.12 -1.96 -4.09
CA GLN A 102 -11.22 -2.06 -5.56
C GLN A 102 -10.39 -0.99 -6.26
N VAL A 103 -9.08 -1.25 -6.37
CA VAL A 103 -8.10 -0.41 -7.08
C VAL A 103 -7.16 -1.27 -7.92
N PRO A 104 -6.44 -0.71 -8.90
CA PRO A 104 -5.41 -1.42 -9.65
C PRO A 104 -4.36 -2.05 -8.74
N LYS A 105 -3.85 -3.22 -9.11
CA LYS A 105 -2.97 -4.03 -8.25
C LYS A 105 -1.70 -4.49 -8.97
N VAL A 106 -0.61 -4.50 -8.22
CA VAL A 106 0.61 -5.24 -8.55
C VAL A 106 0.68 -6.47 -7.66
N ILE A 107 0.86 -7.66 -8.24
CA ILE A 107 1.11 -8.89 -7.47
C ILE A 107 2.62 -9.07 -7.29
N CYS A 108 3.08 -9.23 -6.05
CA CYS A 108 4.40 -9.78 -5.75
C CYS A 108 4.28 -11.27 -5.39
N GLY A 109 4.89 -12.15 -6.18
CA GLY A 109 4.87 -13.60 -5.97
C GLY A 109 6.27 -14.22 -5.90
N PHE A 110 6.37 -15.46 -5.41
CA PHE A 110 7.58 -16.30 -5.54
C PHE A 110 7.37 -17.49 -6.49
N SER A 111 6.13 -17.84 -6.81
CA SER A 111 5.76 -18.89 -7.76
C SER A 111 4.59 -18.45 -8.67
N GLN A 112 4.41 -19.16 -9.79
CA GLN A 112 3.24 -18.98 -10.64
C GLN A 112 1.92 -19.32 -9.94
N LYS A 113 1.94 -20.26 -8.98
CA LYS A 113 0.76 -20.62 -8.19
C LYS A 113 0.30 -19.44 -7.34
N ASP A 114 1.21 -18.70 -6.71
CA ASP A 114 0.84 -17.52 -5.91
C ASP A 114 0.23 -16.42 -6.76
N ILE A 115 0.74 -16.24 -7.98
CA ILE A 115 0.19 -15.31 -8.96
C ILE A 115 -1.25 -15.73 -9.28
N GLN A 116 -1.46 -17.00 -9.63
CA GLN A 116 -2.76 -17.54 -10.00
C GLN A 116 -3.79 -17.36 -8.86
N GLU A 117 -3.42 -17.66 -7.62
CA GLU A 117 -4.31 -17.55 -6.45
C GLU A 117 -4.72 -16.11 -6.11
N LYS A 118 -3.90 -15.13 -6.49
CA LYS A 118 -4.15 -13.71 -6.22
C LYS A 118 -4.61 -12.92 -7.44
N MET A 119 -4.74 -13.57 -8.60
CA MET A 119 -5.13 -12.94 -9.84
C MET A 119 -6.58 -12.45 -9.78
N ASP A 120 -6.80 -11.21 -10.19
CA ASP A 120 -8.12 -10.64 -10.44
C ASP A 120 -8.05 -9.65 -11.60
N ASN A 121 -9.20 -9.09 -11.99
CA ASN A 121 -9.31 -8.15 -13.10
C ASN A 121 -8.67 -6.77 -12.84
N MET A 122 -8.24 -6.48 -11.61
CA MET A 122 -7.54 -5.24 -11.25
C MET A 122 -6.02 -5.38 -11.35
N VAL A 123 -5.50 -6.59 -11.54
CA VAL A 123 -4.06 -6.83 -11.67
C VAL A 123 -3.57 -6.32 -13.01
N PHE A 124 -2.61 -5.40 -13.00
CA PHE A 124 -2.02 -4.84 -14.22
C PHE A 124 -0.53 -5.13 -14.38
N ALA A 125 0.13 -5.58 -13.31
CA ALA A 125 1.54 -5.93 -13.33
C ALA A 125 1.88 -6.97 -12.26
N ILE A 126 2.97 -7.68 -12.46
CA ILE A 126 3.53 -8.65 -11.51
C ILE A 126 4.98 -8.27 -11.19
N SER A 127 5.42 -8.56 -9.98
CA SER A 127 6.79 -8.35 -9.51
C SER A 127 7.12 -9.36 -8.39
N GLY A 128 8.10 -9.04 -7.54
CA GLY A 128 8.54 -9.90 -6.44
C GLY A 128 9.60 -10.91 -6.88
N ILE A 129 9.83 -11.95 -6.07
CA ILE A 129 10.89 -12.95 -6.30
C ILE A 129 10.75 -13.64 -7.67
N ILE A 130 9.52 -13.88 -8.11
CA ILE A 130 9.21 -14.52 -9.39
C ILE A 130 9.76 -13.76 -10.61
N SER A 131 9.96 -12.44 -10.49
CA SER A 131 10.55 -11.59 -11.54
C SER A 131 12.03 -11.88 -11.82
N ASN A 132 12.68 -12.74 -11.03
CA ASN A 132 14.02 -13.23 -11.34
C ASN A 132 14.01 -14.26 -12.48
N ILE A 133 12.86 -14.89 -12.75
CA ILE A 133 12.74 -15.99 -13.72
C ILE A 133 11.62 -15.81 -14.74
N LEU A 134 10.67 -14.90 -14.51
CA LEU A 134 9.59 -14.57 -15.44
C LEU A 134 9.66 -13.10 -15.87
N THR A 135 9.33 -12.86 -17.14
CA THR A 135 9.18 -11.52 -17.74
C THR A 135 7.73 -11.19 -18.11
N ALA A 136 6.85 -12.20 -18.17
CA ALA A 136 5.41 -12.05 -18.37
C ALA A 136 4.64 -13.24 -17.76
N TYR A 137 3.35 -13.05 -17.50
CA TYR A 137 2.39 -14.10 -17.14
C TYR A 137 1.09 -13.88 -17.92
N GLY A 138 0.92 -14.63 -19.00
CA GLY A 138 -0.09 -14.30 -20.02
C GLY A 138 0.21 -12.93 -20.62
N ASP A 139 -0.79 -12.06 -20.66
CA ASP A 139 -0.66 -10.68 -21.16
C ASP A 139 -0.18 -9.68 -20.09
N ILE A 140 0.04 -10.13 -18.85
CA ILE A 140 0.45 -9.26 -17.75
C ILE A 140 1.98 -9.19 -17.68
N PRO A 141 2.58 -7.97 -17.75
CA PRO A 141 4.02 -7.81 -17.66
C PRO A 141 4.55 -8.15 -16.25
N VAL A 142 5.74 -8.76 -16.20
CA VAL A 142 6.46 -9.03 -14.95
C VAL A 142 7.70 -8.13 -14.91
N PHE A 143 7.80 -7.30 -13.87
CA PHE A 143 8.90 -6.36 -13.69
C PHE A 143 9.79 -6.76 -12.52
N ASN A 144 11.10 -6.82 -12.76
CA ASN A 144 12.08 -6.94 -11.69
C ASN A 144 12.39 -5.56 -11.12
N PRO A 145 12.12 -5.28 -9.83
CA PRO A 145 12.23 -3.94 -9.27
C PRO A 145 13.68 -3.41 -9.18
N PHE A 146 14.68 -4.27 -9.45
CA PHE A 146 16.08 -3.88 -9.52
C PHE A 146 16.56 -3.57 -10.94
N LYS A 147 15.89 -4.10 -11.97
CA LYS A 147 16.30 -3.97 -13.38
C LYS A 147 15.34 -3.13 -14.20
N ASP A 148 14.05 -3.24 -13.90
CA ASP A 148 12.95 -2.76 -14.72
C ASP A 148 12.13 -1.70 -13.97
N ILE A 149 12.75 -0.96 -13.04
CA ILE A 149 12.01 -0.02 -12.18
C ILE A 149 11.39 1.13 -12.98
N GLU A 150 12.08 1.66 -13.98
CA GLU A 150 11.55 2.72 -14.84
C GLU A 150 10.32 2.25 -15.63
N PRO A 151 10.36 1.15 -16.42
CA PRO A 151 9.18 0.67 -17.13
C PRO A 151 8.07 0.16 -16.19
N MET A 152 8.41 -0.33 -14.99
CA MET A 152 7.43 -0.66 -13.97
C MET A 152 6.66 0.58 -13.51
N VAL A 153 7.36 1.69 -13.27
CA VAL A 153 6.71 2.94 -12.87
C VAL A 153 5.96 3.57 -14.03
N ASP A 154 6.45 3.49 -15.27
CA ASP A 154 5.68 3.92 -16.46
C ASP A 154 4.33 3.21 -16.53
N CYS A 155 4.33 1.89 -16.32
CA CYS A 155 3.12 1.08 -16.26
C CYS A 155 2.19 1.51 -15.10
N ILE A 156 2.74 1.82 -13.93
CA ILE A 156 1.98 2.34 -12.78
C ILE A 156 1.34 3.70 -13.12
N GLU A 157 2.08 4.61 -13.77
CA GLU A 157 1.54 5.92 -14.13
C GLU A 157 0.37 5.83 -15.10
N GLU A 158 0.44 4.88 -16.04
CA GLU A 158 -0.63 4.58 -17.01
C GLU A 158 -1.85 3.94 -16.37
N LYS A 159 -1.65 2.95 -15.46
CA LYS A 159 -2.73 2.10 -14.95
C LYS A 159 -3.32 2.55 -13.63
N ALA A 160 -2.59 3.31 -12.81
CA ALA A 160 -3.10 3.78 -11.53
C ALA A 160 -4.24 4.80 -11.74
N ILE A 161 -5.38 4.54 -11.10
CA ILE A 161 -6.61 5.31 -11.31
C ILE A 161 -6.62 6.53 -10.37
N PRO A 162 -7.07 7.72 -10.84
CA PRO A 162 -7.36 8.84 -9.96
C PRO A 162 -8.41 8.45 -8.93
N TRP A 163 -8.06 8.51 -7.65
CA TRP A 163 -9.04 8.34 -6.60
C TRP A 163 -9.68 9.69 -6.30
N LYS A 164 -11.02 9.71 -6.27
CA LYS A 164 -11.81 10.81 -5.74
C LYS A 164 -12.62 10.27 -4.57
N PRO A 165 -12.71 11.00 -3.44
CA PRO A 165 -13.70 10.69 -2.44
C PRO A 165 -15.07 10.62 -3.13
N ALA A 166 -15.90 9.63 -2.79
CA ALA A 166 -17.32 9.75 -3.09
C ALA A 166 -17.76 11.11 -2.53
N SER A 167 -18.40 11.94 -3.36
CA SER A 167 -19.00 13.17 -2.87
C SER A 167 -19.86 12.78 -1.68
N VAL A 168 -19.49 13.25 -0.48
CA VAL A 168 -20.34 13.13 0.68
C VAL A 168 -21.58 13.93 0.30
N SER A 169 -22.67 13.25 -0.04
CA SER A 169 -23.97 13.88 -0.04
C SER A 169 -24.23 14.26 1.41
N ASP A 170 -24.19 15.55 1.69
CA ASP A 170 -24.63 16.14 2.95
C ASP A 170 -26.04 15.66 3.35
#